data_AF-A0A9W7YP47-F1
#
_entry.id   AF-A0A9W7YP47-F1
#
_cell.length_a   1.000
_cell.length_b   1.000
_cell.length_c   1.000
_cell.angle_alpha   90.00
_cell.angle_beta   90.00
_cell.angle_gamma   90.00
#
_symmetry.space_group_name_H-M   'P 1'
#
loop_
_entity.id
_entity.type
_entity.pdbx_description
1 polymer ?
#
loop_
_entity_poly.entity_id
_entity_poly.type
_entity_poly.pdbx_seq_one_letter_code
_entity_poly.pdbx_strand_id
1 'polypeptide(L)'
;MDLDQTTNEPKMEKDYSESVKALQPEVEQLLASGQLRAALDKLHGLEKKTRAAADLWSTSQLLESMVDACGAASEWVMLEQEVAAMSKKHGQLKQAIAKMVQRAMTYVDKTPDEQSRIELIDALRTVTEGKIHVEVERARLTRMRVAVYEAHGQITEACDTLQEIQVETYGSMDRREKTDFILEQMRLCLAKRDYIRLAIISHKINPKYFQRDDTEDLKLRFYELMIQYDLHEGNYLEVSRHYNQIYTTKSISEDAEKWPGVLQNILLYLVL
;
A
#
# COMPACT_ATOMS: atom_id res chain seq x y z
N MET A 1 -21.77 -4.10 -7.06
CA MET A 1 -22.50 -4.63 -5.90
C MET A 1 -22.15 -3.69 -4.77
N ASP A 2 -23.14 -2.87 -4.45
CA ASP A 2 -23.00 -1.57 -3.82
C ASP A 2 -22.43 -1.67 -2.40
N LEU A 3 -21.42 -0.84 -2.14
CA LEU A 3 -20.89 -0.61 -0.80
C LEU A 3 -22.01 0.03 0.03
N ASP A 4 -22.39 -0.69 1.07
CA ASP A 4 -23.37 -0.33 2.08
C ASP A 4 -23.03 1.06 2.68
N GLN A 5 -23.77 2.08 2.23
CA GLN A 5 -23.70 3.47 2.67
C GLN A 5 -24.41 3.65 4.02
N THR A 6 -24.06 2.86 5.03
CA THR A 6 -24.73 2.91 6.34
C THR A 6 -23.76 2.93 7.52
N THR A 7 -22.62 3.62 7.39
CA THR A 7 -21.93 4.15 8.58
C THR A 7 -22.50 5.52 8.89
N ASN A 8 -23.24 5.58 10.00
CA ASN A 8 -23.83 6.74 10.68
C ASN A 8 -22.91 7.99 10.65
N GLU A 9 -22.93 8.73 9.54
CA GLU A 9 -22.23 10.00 9.40
C GLU A 9 -23.10 11.10 10.02
N PRO A 10 -22.54 11.95 10.89
CA PRO A 10 -23.28 13.08 11.46
C PRO A 10 -23.85 13.93 10.31
N LYS A 11 -25.18 14.11 10.31
CA LYS A 11 -25.88 14.96 9.34
C LYS A 11 -25.20 16.33 9.30
N MET A 12 -24.74 16.72 8.11
CA MET A 12 -24.13 18.02 7.85
C MET A 12 -25.06 19.14 8.34
N GLU A 13 -24.63 19.90 9.35
CA GLU A 13 -25.46 20.97 9.92
C GLU A 13 -25.30 22.29 9.15
N LYS A 14 -24.14 22.53 8.54
CA LYS A 14 -23.84 23.71 7.72
C LYS A 14 -22.87 23.36 6.60
N ASP A 15 -23.22 23.75 5.38
CA ASP A 15 -22.37 23.66 4.21
C ASP A 15 -21.37 24.83 4.21
N TYR A 16 -20.07 24.53 4.28
CA TYR A 16 -19.00 25.52 4.18
C TYR A 16 -18.30 25.47 2.81
N SER A 17 -18.85 24.75 1.83
CA SER A 17 -18.19 24.50 0.56
C SER A 17 -17.84 25.77 -0.21
N GLU A 18 -18.70 26.79 -0.16
CA GLU A 18 -18.43 28.10 -0.77
C GLU A 18 -17.32 28.87 -0.06
N SER A 19 -17.24 28.75 1.27
CA SER A 19 -16.17 29.37 2.06
C SER A 19 -14.81 28.71 1.78
N VAL A 20 -14.76 27.39 1.64
CA VAL A 20 -13.53 26.66 1.30
C VAL A 20 -13.05 27.02 -0.11
N LYS A 21 -13.97 27.07 -1.08
CA LYS A 21 -13.65 27.49 -2.46
C LYS A 21 -13.17 28.95 -2.54
N ALA A 22 -13.72 29.83 -1.71
CA ALA A 22 -13.28 31.23 -1.65
C ALA A 22 -11.88 31.39 -1.02
N LEU A 23 -11.48 30.48 -0.13
CA LEU A 23 -10.17 30.53 0.52
C LEU A 23 -9.06 29.82 -0.23
N GLN A 24 -9.36 28.92 -1.15
CA GLN A 24 -8.36 28.32 -2.06
C GLN A 24 -7.50 29.39 -2.78
N PRO A 25 -8.06 30.41 -3.45
CA PRO A 25 -7.24 31.43 -4.12
C PRO A 25 -6.47 32.32 -3.15
N GLU A 26 -6.99 32.59 -1.95
CA GLU A 26 -6.23 33.34 -0.92
C GLU A 26 -5.04 32.52 -0.40
N VAL A 27 -5.22 31.22 -0.21
CA VAL A 27 -4.15 30.31 0.22
C VAL A 27 -3.11 30.19 -0.88
N GLU A 28 -3.51 30.06 -2.15
CA GLU A 28 -2.59 30.05 -3.29
C GLU A 28 -1.78 31.36 -3.39
N GLN A 29 -2.40 32.52 -3.16
CA GLN A 29 -1.70 33.80 -3.11
C GLN A 29 -0.71 33.89 -1.93
N LEU A 30 -1.10 33.37 -0.76
CA LEU A 30 -0.21 33.33 0.41
C LEU A 30 0.96 32.36 0.22
N LEU A 31 0.74 31.26 -0.49
CA LEU A 31 1.80 30.33 -0.90
C LEU A 31 2.75 30.97 -1.92
N ALA A 32 2.22 31.70 -2.91
CA ALA A 32 3.02 32.44 -3.88
C ALA A 32 3.89 33.55 -3.24
N SER A 33 3.43 34.11 -2.11
CA SER A 33 4.18 35.09 -1.31
C SER A 33 5.11 34.47 -0.27
N GLY A 34 5.22 33.13 -0.21
CA GLY A 34 6.12 32.40 0.70
C GLY A 34 5.66 32.37 2.16
N GLN A 35 4.42 32.74 2.46
CA GLN A 35 3.89 32.79 3.84
C GLN A 35 3.15 31.50 4.21
N LEU A 36 3.85 30.36 4.20
CA LEU A 36 3.27 29.03 4.46
C LEU A 36 2.53 28.95 5.82
N ARG A 37 3.15 29.47 6.89
CA ARG A 37 2.54 29.42 8.24
C ARG A 37 1.23 30.21 8.32
N ALA A 38 1.17 31.39 7.71
CA ALA A 38 -0.04 32.20 7.71
C ALA A 38 -1.17 31.54 6.89
N ALA A 39 -0.82 30.85 5.80
CA ALA A 39 -1.76 30.06 5.03
C ALA A 39 -2.32 28.87 5.85
N LEU A 40 -1.45 28.14 6.56
CA LEU A 40 -1.84 27.04 7.44
C LEU A 40 -2.72 27.52 8.59
N ASP A 41 -2.44 28.67 9.20
CA ASP A 41 -3.27 29.22 10.29
C ASP A 41 -4.69 29.55 9.81
N LYS A 42 -4.83 30.11 8.59
CA LYS A 42 -6.14 30.35 7.97
C LYS A 42 -6.89 29.04 7.70
N LEU A 43 -6.20 28.04 7.15
CA LEU A 43 -6.77 26.72 6.89
C LEU A 43 -7.22 26.04 8.20
N HIS A 44 -6.42 26.13 9.26
CA HIS A 44 -6.75 25.62 10.60
C HIS A 44 -7.99 26.28 11.22
N GLY A 45 -8.13 27.59 11.04
CA GLY A 45 -9.27 28.35 11.54
C GLY A 45 -10.60 27.87 10.93
N LEU A 46 -10.59 27.50 9.65
CA LEU A 46 -11.76 26.96 8.96
C LEU A 46 -11.96 25.49 9.25
N GLU A 47 -10.90 24.69 9.26
CA GLU A 47 -10.97 23.27 9.59
C GLU A 47 -11.67 23.05 10.93
N LYS A 48 -11.35 23.88 11.93
CA LYS A 48 -12.02 23.82 13.23
C LYS A 48 -13.53 24.04 13.13
N LYS A 49 -13.98 24.95 12.25
CA LYS A 49 -15.40 25.27 12.05
C LYS A 49 -16.12 24.18 11.24
N THR A 50 -15.49 23.69 10.17
CA THR A 50 -16.04 22.64 9.31
C THR A 50 -16.08 21.29 10.02
N ARG A 51 -15.09 20.99 10.86
CA ARG A 51 -15.08 19.81 11.74
C ARG A 51 -16.20 19.86 12.77
N ALA A 52 -16.42 21.02 13.40
CA ALA A 52 -17.53 21.20 14.34
C ALA A 52 -18.89 21.03 13.66
N ALA A 53 -19.00 21.39 12.39
CA ALA A 53 -20.22 21.23 11.58
C ALA A 53 -20.35 19.87 10.90
N ALA A 54 -19.41 18.95 11.12
CA ALA A 54 -19.40 17.61 10.53
C ALA A 54 -19.45 17.58 8.99
N ASP A 55 -18.98 18.64 8.33
CA ASP A 55 -18.94 18.72 6.86
C ASP A 55 -17.75 17.93 6.32
N LEU A 56 -18.02 16.73 5.84
CA LEU A 56 -17.02 15.81 5.30
C LEU A 56 -16.31 16.37 4.06
N TRP A 57 -17.05 17.01 3.15
CA TRP A 57 -16.46 17.48 1.89
C TRP A 57 -15.48 18.62 2.17
N SER A 58 -15.93 19.61 2.93
CA SER A 58 -15.12 20.79 3.26
C SER A 58 -13.91 20.43 4.13
N THR A 59 -14.07 19.56 5.12
CA THR A 59 -12.93 19.10 5.96
C THR A 59 -11.91 18.32 5.15
N SER A 60 -12.35 17.45 4.23
CA SER A 60 -11.43 16.70 3.35
C SER A 60 -10.66 17.62 2.42
N GLN A 61 -11.34 18.58 1.78
CA GLN A 61 -10.69 19.55 0.88
C GLN A 61 -9.71 20.47 1.61
N LEU A 62 -10.04 20.90 2.83
CA LEU A 62 -9.12 21.69 3.65
C LEU A 62 -7.86 20.89 4.02
N LEU A 63 -8.01 19.61 4.40
CA LEU A 63 -6.87 18.75 4.69
C LEU A 63 -6.01 18.49 3.45
N GLU A 64 -6.62 18.22 2.29
CA GLU A 64 -5.91 18.08 1.02
C GLU A 64 -5.16 19.37 0.68
N SER A 65 -5.79 20.54 0.86
CA SER A 65 -5.16 21.84 0.61
C SER A 65 -3.99 22.13 1.56
N MET A 66 -4.06 21.69 2.83
CA MET A 66 -2.94 21.79 3.77
C MET A 66 -1.74 20.94 3.31
N VAL A 67 -2.01 19.70 2.86
CA VAL A 67 -0.98 18.82 2.31
C VAL A 67 -0.37 19.41 1.05
N ASP A 68 -1.20 19.93 0.15
CA ASP A 68 -0.77 20.54 -1.11
C ASP A 68 0.07 21.79 -0.87
N ALA A 69 -0.30 22.62 0.12
CA ALA A 69 0.45 23.79 0.55
C ALA A 69 1.86 23.44 1.00
N CYS A 70 2.00 22.44 1.89
CA CYS A 70 3.31 21.99 2.38
C CYS A 70 4.14 21.31 1.27
N GLY A 71 3.49 20.53 0.40
CA GLY A 71 4.13 19.88 -0.73
C GLY A 71 4.64 20.89 -1.79
N ALA A 72 3.87 21.95 -2.08
CA ALA A 72 4.26 23.00 -3.01
C ALA A 72 5.44 23.85 -2.47
N ALA A 73 5.47 24.07 -1.15
CA ALA A 73 6.58 24.75 -0.49
C ALA A 73 7.85 23.89 -0.35
N SER A 74 7.79 22.59 -0.68
CA SER A 74 8.86 21.60 -0.45
C SER A 74 9.29 21.48 1.02
N GLU A 75 8.39 21.81 1.96
CA GLU A 75 8.63 21.81 3.40
C GLU A 75 8.12 20.51 4.02
N TRP A 76 8.88 19.42 3.85
CA TRP A 76 8.48 18.06 4.21
C TRP A 76 8.33 17.83 5.72
N VAL A 77 9.17 18.48 6.53
CA VAL A 77 9.09 18.40 8.00
C VAL A 77 7.78 19.02 8.51
N MET A 78 7.36 20.14 7.91
CA MET A 78 6.07 20.75 8.25
C MET A 78 4.91 19.87 7.79
N LEU A 79 5.00 19.22 6.63
CA LEU A 79 3.99 18.26 6.18
C LEU A 79 3.81 17.11 7.18
N GLU A 80 4.91 16.50 7.65
CA GLU A 80 4.87 15.44 8.66
C GLU A 80 4.15 15.91 9.93
N GLN A 81 4.56 17.06 10.47
CA GLN A 81 4.02 17.59 11.71
C GLN A 81 2.52 17.87 11.59
N GLU A 82 2.09 18.42 10.45
CA GLU A 82 0.68 18.70 10.18
C GLU A 82 -0.14 17.41 10.06
N VAL A 83 0.33 16.43 9.28
CA VAL A 83 -0.36 15.15 9.13
C VAL A 83 -0.46 14.41 10.48
N ALA A 84 0.60 14.44 11.29
CA ALA A 84 0.60 13.87 12.64
C ALA A 84 -0.35 14.62 13.59
N ALA A 85 -0.37 15.95 13.54
CA ALA A 85 -1.25 16.78 14.36
C ALA A 85 -2.72 16.54 14.00
N MET A 86 -3.08 16.61 12.72
CA MET A 86 -4.45 16.40 12.22
C MET A 86 -4.94 14.97 12.50
N SER A 87 -4.05 13.98 12.41
CA SER A 87 -4.33 12.59 12.75
C SER A 87 -4.69 12.36 14.23
N LYS A 88 -4.09 13.14 15.15
CA LYS A 88 -4.31 13.04 16.61
C LYS A 88 -5.45 13.91 17.12
N LYS A 89 -5.97 14.85 16.32
CA LYS A 89 -7.06 15.75 16.74
C LYS A 89 -8.36 14.98 16.99
N HIS A 90 -8.90 15.14 18.20
CA HIS A 90 -10.18 14.55 18.58
C HIS A 90 -11.34 15.13 17.76
N GLY A 91 -12.19 14.26 17.22
CA GLY A 91 -13.38 14.65 16.45
C GLY A 91 -13.13 14.80 14.95
N GLN A 92 -11.96 14.43 14.44
CA GLN A 92 -11.73 14.43 12.99
C GLN A 92 -12.48 13.27 12.32
N LEU A 93 -13.08 13.56 11.16
CA LEU A 93 -13.83 12.58 10.39
C LEU A 93 -12.88 11.54 9.79
N LYS A 94 -13.21 10.25 9.95
CA LYS A 94 -12.37 9.12 9.50
C LYS A 94 -12.07 9.17 8.01
N GLN A 95 -13.07 9.47 7.19
CA GLN A 95 -12.90 9.59 5.74
C GLN A 95 -12.04 10.80 5.33
N ALA A 96 -12.09 11.90 6.09
CA ALA A 96 -11.22 13.06 5.84
C ALA A 96 -9.74 12.73 6.12
N ILE A 97 -9.47 11.94 7.17
CA ILE A 97 -8.11 11.42 7.45
C ILE A 97 -7.64 10.51 6.30
N ALA A 98 -8.50 9.61 5.80
CA ALA A 98 -8.15 8.73 4.70
C ALA A 98 -7.76 9.52 3.43
N LYS A 99 -8.55 10.53 3.06
CA LYS A 99 -8.23 11.41 1.92
C LYS A 99 -6.94 12.21 2.11
N MET A 100 -6.71 12.73 3.31
CA MET A 100 -5.46 13.41 3.65
C MET A 100 -4.25 12.51 3.47
N VAL A 101 -4.30 11.26 3.97
CA VAL A 101 -3.22 10.28 3.83
C VAL A 101 -3.01 9.91 2.36
N GLN A 102 -4.09 9.64 1.61
CA GLN A 102 -4.01 9.34 0.18
C GLN A 102 -3.37 10.48 -0.61
N ARG A 103 -3.70 11.74 -0.27
CA ARG A 103 -3.07 12.90 -0.90
C ARG A 103 -1.59 13.00 -0.54
N ALA A 104 -1.23 12.82 0.74
CA ALA A 104 0.15 12.82 1.19
C ALA A 104 1.00 11.72 0.52
N MET A 105 0.41 10.55 0.25
CA MET A 105 1.08 9.48 -0.50
C MET A 105 1.50 9.91 -1.91
N THR A 106 0.72 10.73 -2.61
CA THR A 106 1.10 11.21 -3.96
C THR A 106 2.31 12.14 -3.97
N TYR A 107 2.63 12.74 -2.82
CA TYR A 107 3.81 13.57 -2.66
C TYR A 107 5.07 12.77 -2.33
N VAL A 108 4.93 11.55 -1.78
CA VAL A 108 6.06 10.63 -1.54
C VAL A 108 6.83 10.39 -2.84
N ASP A 109 6.13 10.18 -3.96
CA ASP A 109 6.74 9.97 -5.28
C ASP A 109 7.41 11.22 -5.87
N LYS A 110 7.02 12.41 -5.40
CA LYS A 110 7.54 13.71 -5.88
C LYS A 110 8.71 14.24 -5.07
N THR A 111 9.04 13.59 -3.95
CA THR A 111 10.18 13.99 -3.12
C THR A 111 11.48 13.81 -3.91
N PRO A 112 12.33 14.85 -4.03
CA PRO A 112 13.58 14.77 -4.78
C PRO A 112 14.68 14.04 -4.00
N ASP A 113 14.55 13.96 -2.68
CA ASP A 113 15.55 13.43 -1.77
C ASP A 113 15.09 12.12 -1.13
N GLU A 114 15.98 11.13 -1.13
CA GLU A 114 15.68 9.78 -0.64
C GLU A 114 15.49 9.74 0.88
N GLN A 115 16.21 10.58 1.62
CA GLN A 115 16.07 10.67 3.08
C GLN A 115 14.71 11.30 3.46
N SER A 116 14.35 12.39 2.82
CA SER A 116 13.03 13.04 3.00
C SER A 116 11.87 12.10 2.63
N ARG A 117 12.05 11.25 1.60
CA ARG A 117 11.10 10.21 1.22
C ARG A 117 10.89 9.19 2.33
N ILE A 118 11.99 8.72 2.92
CA ILE A 118 12.00 7.75 4.01
C ILE A 118 11.25 8.29 5.23
N GLU A 119 11.59 9.51 5.66
CA GLU A 119 11.00 10.15 6.83
C GLU A 119 9.49 10.36 6.66
N LEU A 120 9.06 10.81 5.48
CA LEU A 120 7.64 10.96 5.17
C LEU A 120 6.90 9.62 5.19
N ILE A 121 7.50 8.55 4.65
CA ILE A 121 6.88 7.21 4.69
C ILE A 121 6.74 6.72 6.14
N ASP A 122 7.77 6.86 6.96
CA ASP A 122 7.75 6.41 8.35
C ASP A 122 6.72 7.21 9.18
N ALA A 123 6.65 8.53 8.98
CA ALA A 123 5.62 9.37 9.59
C ALA A 123 4.19 8.93 9.21
N LEU A 124 3.95 8.66 7.92
CA LEU A 124 2.65 8.19 7.44
C LEU A 124 2.32 6.78 7.99
N ARG A 125 3.31 5.90 8.16
CA ARG A 125 3.14 4.58 8.79
C ARG A 125 2.73 4.71 10.25
N THR A 126 3.34 5.63 11.01
CA THR A 126 2.94 5.90 12.41
C THR A 126 1.53 6.48 12.50
N VAL A 127 1.15 7.35 11.56
CA VAL A 127 -0.18 7.98 11.53
C VAL A 127 -1.30 7.00 11.18
N THR A 128 -1.00 6.00 10.36
CA THR A 128 -1.95 4.97 9.91
C THR A 128 -2.03 3.77 10.85
N GLU A 129 -1.16 3.69 11.86
CA GLU A 129 -1.16 2.61 12.84
C GLU A 129 -2.45 2.59 13.69
N GLY A 130 -3.07 1.41 13.82
CA GLY A 130 -4.29 1.20 14.62
C GLY A 130 -5.58 1.76 14.01
N LYS A 131 -5.56 2.26 12.77
CA LYS A 131 -6.72 2.87 12.10
C LYS A 131 -7.27 1.98 10.99
N ILE A 132 -8.40 1.33 11.25
CA ILE A 132 -9.08 0.38 10.34
C ILE A 132 -9.39 0.99 8.94
N HIS A 133 -9.64 2.30 8.87
CA HIS A 133 -10.04 2.98 7.63
C HIS A 133 -8.88 3.34 6.70
N VAL A 134 -7.63 3.13 7.11
CA VAL A 134 -6.41 3.44 6.31
C VAL A 134 -5.44 2.25 6.27
N GLU A 135 -5.94 1.03 6.47
CA GLU A 135 -5.13 -0.18 6.48
C GLU A 135 -4.53 -0.51 5.10
N VAL A 136 -5.26 -0.21 4.03
CA VAL A 136 -4.80 -0.45 2.64
C VAL A 136 -3.63 0.49 2.31
N GLU A 137 -3.77 1.75 2.69
CA GLU A 137 -2.78 2.81 2.53
C GLU A 137 -1.52 2.47 3.33
N ARG A 138 -1.66 1.97 4.56
CA ARG A 138 -0.55 1.47 5.37
C ARG A 138 0.20 0.33 4.70
N ALA A 139 -0.51 -0.62 4.09
CA ALA A 139 0.09 -1.73 3.35
C ALA A 139 0.93 -1.21 2.17
N ARG A 140 0.38 -0.28 1.38
CA ARG A 140 1.07 0.34 0.24
C ARG A 140 2.30 1.14 0.66
N LEU A 141 2.19 1.96 1.71
CA LEU A 141 3.32 2.69 2.30
C LEU A 141 4.45 1.76 2.75
N THR A 142 4.09 0.64 3.36
CA THR A 142 5.07 -0.34 3.82
C THR A 142 5.75 -1.05 2.66
N ARG A 143 5.03 -1.34 1.57
CA ARG A 143 5.63 -1.86 0.35
C ARG A 143 6.66 -0.89 -0.25
N MET A 144 6.35 0.41 -0.26
CA MET A 144 7.31 1.43 -0.70
C MET A 144 8.54 1.48 0.22
N ARG A 145 8.35 1.40 1.54
CA ARG A 145 9.47 1.35 2.51
C ARG A 145 10.37 0.13 2.29
N VAL A 146 9.77 -1.02 2.03
CA VAL A 146 10.46 -2.29 1.76
C VAL A 146 11.30 -2.21 0.49
N ALA A 147 10.79 -1.59 -0.58
CA ALA A 147 11.57 -1.36 -1.80
C ALA A 147 12.81 -0.50 -1.54
N VAL A 148 12.71 0.49 -0.65
CA VAL A 148 13.87 1.29 -0.22
C VAL A 148 14.87 0.44 0.56
N TYR A 149 14.42 -0.39 1.50
CA TYR A 149 15.31 -1.30 2.22
C TYR A 149 16.05 -2.26 1.28
N GLU A 150 15.38 -2.77 0.26
CA GLU A 150 16.00 -3.64 -0.75
C GLU A 150 17.05 -2.90 -1.59
N ALA A 151 16.78 -1.65 -1.99
CA ALA A 151 17.77 -0.83 -2.69
C ALA A 151 19.05 -0.62 -1.86
N HIS A 152 18.91 -0.57 -0.53
CA HIS A 152 20.02 -0.47 0.42
C HIS A 152 20.62 -1.84 0.82
N GLY A 153 20.12 -2.94 0.26
CA GLY A 153 20.58 -4.30 0.58
C GLY A 153 20.15 -4.82 1.97
N GLN A 154 19.25 -4.13 2.66
CA GLN A 154 18.75 -4.48 4.00
C GLN A 154 17.59 -5.49 3.91
N ILE A 155 17.85 -6.68 3.34
CA ILE A 155 16.84 -7.71 3.08
C ILE A 155 16.18 -8.23 4.36
N THR A 156 16.93 -8.31 5.46
CA THR A 156 16.40 -8.79 6.75
C THR A 156 15.34 -7.86 7.32
N GLU A 157 15.63 -6.56 7.35
CA GLU A 157 14.71 -5.53 7.84
C GLU A 157 13.50 -5.38 6.90
N ALA A 158 13.74 -5.45 5.59
CA ALA A 158 12.68 -5.47 4.58
C ALA A 158 11.69 -6.63 4.83
N CYS A 159 12.22 -7.83 5.08
CA CYS A 159 11.43 -9.02 5.33
C CYS A 159 10.61 -8.91 6.62
N ASP A 160 11.24 -8.49 7.73
CA ASP A 160 10.56 -8.37 9.02
C ASP A 160 9.47 -7.28 8.96
N THR A 161 9.77 -6.14 8.34
CA THR A 161 8.82 -5.03 8.17
C THR A 161 7.60 -5.44 7.32
N LEU A 162 7.80 -6.18 6.23
CA LEU A 162 6.70 -6.61 5.37
C LEU A 162 5.83 -7.68 6.05
N GLN A 163 6.41 -8.50 6.93
CA GLN A 163 5.70 -9.57 7.66
C GLN A 163 4.81 -9.05 8.80
N GLU A 164 5.09 -7.88 9.36
CA GLU A 164 4.22 -7.24 10.37
C GLU A 164 2.79 -7.00 9.85
N ILE A 165 2.64 -6.86 8.53
CA ILE A 165 1.36 -6.59 7.89
C ILE A 165 0.68 -7.90 7.46
N GLN A 166 -0.46 -8.19 8.08
CA GLN A 166 -1.31 -9.34 7.76
C GLN A 166 -2.40 -8.93 6.78
N VAL A 167 -2.05 -8.76 5.51
CA VAL A 167 -2.96 -8.34 4.43
C VAL A 167 -4.13 -9.31 4.20
N GLU A 168 -4.04 -10.54 4.71
CA GLU A 168 -5.13 -11.52 4.62
C GLU A 168 -6.39 -11.05 5.35
N THR A 169 -6.21 -10.25 6.42
CA THR A 169 -7.31 -9.78 7.28
C THR A 169 -8.03 -8.55 6.71
N TYR A 170 -7.44 -7.86 5.73
CA TYR A 170 -7.96 -6.59 5.22
C TYR A 170 -9.17 -6.80 4.30
N GLY A 171 -10.38 -6.65 4.82
CA GLY A 171 -11.62 -6.90 4.05
C GLY A 171 -11.77 -6.03 2.80
N SER A 172 -11.27 -4.79 2.83
CA SER A 172 -11.41 -3.79 1.77
C SER A 172 -10.36 -3.87 0.65
N MET A 173 -9.31 -4.67 0.81
CA MET A 173 -8.22 -4.77 -0.16
C MET A 173 -8.56 -5.76 -1.27
N ASP A 174 -8.18 -5.42 -2.51
CA ASP A 174 -8.43 -6.27 -3.67
C ASP A 174 -7.71 -7.61 -3.54
N ARG A 175 -8.40 -8.70 -3.93
CA ARG A 175 -7.84 -10.06 -3.84
C ARG A 175 -6.53 -10.21 -4.62
N ARG A 176 -6.42 -9.55 -5.77
CA ARG A 176 -5.19 -9.55 -6.59
C ARG A 176 -4.03 -8.89 -5.83
N GLU A 177 -4.28 -7.71 -5.26
CA GLU A 177 -3.29 -6.93 -4.50
C GLU A 177 -2.83 -7.71 -3.26
N LYS A 178 -3.77 -8.40 -2.57
CA LYS A 178 -3.43 -9.30 -1.46
C LYS A 178 -2.50 -10.43 -1.89
N THR A 179 -2.83 -11.13 -2.98
CA THR A 179 -1.99 -12.23 -3.47
C THR A 179 -0.60 -11.72 -3.86
N ASP A 180 -0.51 -10.60 -4.58
CA ASP A 180 0.78 -10.00 -4.93
C ASP A 180 1.60 -9.63 -3.67
N PHE A 181 0.96 -9.09 -2.63
CA PHE A 181 1.63 -8.78 -1.37
C PHE A 181 2.17 -10.04 -0.65
N ILE A 182 1.39 -11.13 -0.63
CA ILE A 182 1.81 -12.41 -0.05
C ILE A 182 2.98 -13.01 -0.86
N LEU A 183 2.95 -12.93 -2.19
CA LEU A 183 4.05 -13.37 -3.05
C LEU A 183 5.34 -12.57 -2.79
N GLU A 184 5.20 -11.27 -2.52
CA GLU A 184 6.33 -10.43 -2.17
C GLU A 184 6.94 -10.83 -0.82
N GLN A 185 6.10 -11.13 0.18
CA GLN A 185 6.55 -11.72 1.44
C GLN A 185 7.29 -13.03 1.23
N MET A 186 6.78 -13.92 0.36
CA MET A 186 7.45 -15.17 0.01
C MET A 186 8.83 -14.93 -0.61
N ARG A 187 8.93 -14.01 -1.58
CA ARG A 187 10.21 -13.66 -2.23
C ARG A 187 11.24 -13.17 -1.20
N LEU A 188 10.86 -12.29 -0.29
CA LEU A 188 11.76 -11.77 0.75
C LEU A 188 12.17 -12.84 1.76
N CYS A 189 11.25 -13.74 2.15
CA CYS A 189 11.58 -14.87 3.02
C CYS A 189 12.60 -15.80 2.37
N LEU A 190 12.45 -16.04 1.07
CA LEU A 190 13.40 -16.84 0.30
C LEU A 190 14.77 -16.18 0.22
N ALA A 191 14.82 -14.86 -0.01
CA ALA A 191 16.06 -14.09 0.01
C ALA A 191 16.76 -14.10 1.39
N LYS A 192 15.98 -14.07 2.48
CA LYS A 192 16.47 -14.24 3.87
C LYS A 192 16.84 -15.70 4.20
N ARG A 193 16.53 -16.66 3.34
CA ARG A 193 16.65 -18.12 3.56
C ARG A 193 15.82 -18.63 4.75
N ASP A 194 14.68 -18.01 4.99
CA ASP A 194 13.73 -18.43 6.02
C ASP A 194 12.66 -19.34 5.42
N TYR A 195 13.02 -20.62 5.25
CA TYR A 195 12.18 -21.62 4.61
C TYR A 195 10.96 -22.01 5.46
N ILE A 196 11.08 -21.98 6.80
CA ILE A 196 9.99 -22.31 7.72
C ILE A 196 8.86 -21.28 7.56
N ARG A 197 9.19 -19.98 7.58
CA ARG A 197 8.19 -18.93 7.39
C ARG A 197 7.62 -18.93 5.98
N LEU A 198 8.45 -19.23 4.97
CA LEU A 198 8.00 -19.35 3.58
C LEU A 198 6.88 -20.39 3.43
N ALA A 199 7.04 -21.57 4.05
CA ALA A 199 6.03 -22.62 4.05
C ALA A 199 4.72 -22.18 4.73
N ILE A 200 4.80 -21.45 5.85
CA ILE A 200 3.61 -20.94 6.55
C ILE A 200 2.87 -19.92 5.67
N ILE A 201 3.60 -19.04 4.99
CA ILE A 201 3.04 -18.01 4.12
C ILE A 201 2.41 -18.62 2.86
N SER A 202 3.01 -19.66 2.27
CA SER A 202 2.48 -20.31 1.07
C SER A 202 1.09 -20.94 1.30
N HIS A 203 0.84 -21.48 2.50
CA HIS A 203 -0.48 -22.00 2.89
C HIS A 203 -1.58 -20.93 3.00
N LYS A 204 -1.23 -19.64 3.06
CA LYS A 204 -2.20 -18.55 3.09
C LYS A 204 -2.84 -18.28 1.73
N ILE A 205 -2.18 -18.67 0.64
CA ILE A 205 -2.70 -18.52 -0.71
C ILE A 205 -3.61 -19.71 -1.02
N ASN A 206 -4.84 -19.43 -1.47
CA ASN A 206 -5.76 -20.49 -1.91
C ASN A 206 -5.46 -20.88 -3.37
N PRO A 207 -5.05 -22.13 -3.67
CA PRO A 207 -4.73 -22.55 -5.02
C PRO A 207 -5.89 -22.44 -6.02
N LYS A 208 -7.14 -22.45 -5.54
CA LYS A 208 -8.33 -22.26 -6.40
C LYS A 208 -8.37 -20.86 -7.04
N TYR A 209 -7.69 -19.87 -6.44
CA TYR A 209 -7.65 -18.51 -6.97
C TYR A 209 -6.87 -18.42 -8.30
N PHE A 210 -5.94 -19.35 -8.53
CA PHE A 210 -5.11 -19.42 -9.74
C PHE A 210 -5.78 -20.11 -10.94
N GLN A 211 -7.04 -20.52 -10.82
CA GLN A 211 -7.80 -21.11 -11.92
C GLN A 211 -8.41 -20.05 -12.85
N ARG A 212 -8.25 -18.77 -12.53
CA ARG A 212 -8.77 -17.64 -13.32
C ARG A 212 -7.73 -17.22 -14.36
N ASP A 213 -8.20 -16.90 -15.56
CA ASP A 213 -7.33 -16.45 -16.65
C ASP A 213 -6.63 -15.11 -16.32
N ASP A 214 -7.25 -14.25 -15.51
CA ASP A 214 -6.64 -12.96 -15.12
C ASP A 214 -5.45 -13.11 -14.15
N THR A 215 -5.22 -14.28 -13.54
CA THR A 215 -4.22 -14.48 -12.47
C THR A 215 -3.02 -15.33 -12.91
N GLU A 216 -2.84 -15.51 -14.22
CA GLU A 216 -1.73 -16.32 -14.76
C GLU A 216 -0.36 -15.81 -14.33
N ASP A 217 -0.13 -14.50 -14.35
CA ASP A 217 1.14 -13.88 -13.91
C ASP A 217 1.47 -14.19 -12.44
N LEU A 218 0.47 -14.10 -11.57
CA LEU A 218 0.61 -14.42 -10.15
C LEU A 218 0.84 -15.92 -9.92
N LYS A 219 0.19 -16.75 -10.72
CA LYS A 219 0.35 -18.22 -10.68
C LYS A 219 1.80 -18.61 -11.02
N LEU A 220 2.38 -18.03 -12.07
CA LEU A 220 3.76 -18.31 -12.47
C LEU A 220 4.74 -17.91 -11.37
N ARG A 221 4.65 -16.68 -10.87
CA ARG A 221 5.49 -16.20 -9.76
C ARG A 221 5.37 -17.09 -8.52
N PHE A 222 4.16 -17.53 -8.17
CA PHE A 222 3.93 -18.44 -7.04
C PHE A 222 4.69 -19.76 -7.21
N TYR A 223 4.52 -20.44 -8.34
CA TYR A 223 5.15 -21.74 -8.54
C TYR A 223 6.67 -21.65 -8.72
N GLU A 224 7.20 -20.57 -9.29
CA GLU A 224 8.64 -20.33 -9.33
C GLU A 224 9.26 -20.26 -7.92
N LEU A 225 8.60 -19.56 -6.99
CA LEU A 225 9.04 -19.48 -5.60
C LEU A 225 8.91 -20.83 -4.88
N MET A 226 7.83 -21.57 -5.14
CA MET A 226 7.63 -22.91 -4.57
C MET A 226 8.67 -23.91 -5.06
N ILE A 227 9.03 -23.88 -6.36
CA ILE A 227 10.08 -24.74 -6.90
C ILE A 227 11.41 -24.50 -6.20
N GLN A 228 11.79 -23.24 -5.96
CA GLN A 228 13.02 -22.92 -5.26
C GLN A 228 13.00 -23.40 -3.79
N TYR A 229 11.83 -23.35 -3.14
CA TYR A 229 11.63 -23.90 -1.80
C TYR A 229 11.77 -25.42 -1.78
N ASP A 230 11.00 -26.14 -2.60
CA ASP A 230 10.99 -27.60 -2.59
C ASP A 230 12.29 -28.22 -3.10
N LEU A 231 13.02 -27.51 -3.96
CA LEU A 231 14.37 -27.90 -4.37
C LEU A 231 15.35 -27.84 -3.19
N HIS A 232 15.19 -26.87 -2.28
CA HIS A 232 15.99 -26.79 -1.05
C HIS A 232 15.63 -27.91 -0.06
N GLU A 233 14.35 -28.22 0.09
CA GLU A 233 13.88 -29.31 0.97
C GLU A 233 14.18 -30.71 0.41
N GLY A 234 14.49 -30.83 -0.90
CA GLY A 234 14.72 -32.11 -1.56
C GLY A 234 13.43 -32.85 -1.97
N ASN A 235 12.30 -32.15 -2.03
CA ASN A 235 10.99 -32.70 -2.39
C ASN A 235 10.79 -32.73 -3.92
N TYR A 236 11.58 -33.54 -4.64
CA TYR A 236 11.57 -33.56 -6.11
C TYR A 236 10.20 -33.91 -6.73
N LEU A 237 9.41 -34.74 -6.03
CA LEU A 237 8.03 -35.05 -6.45
C LEU A 237 7.13 -33.80 -6.48
N GLU A 238 7.23 -32.93 -5.48
CA GLU A 238 6.44 -31.69 -5.43
C GLU A 238 6.95 -30.69 -6.47
N VAL A 239 8.27 -30.60 -6.68
CA VAL A 239 8.87 -29.81 -7.77
C VAL A 239 8.28 -30.21 -9.13
N SER A 240 8.20 -31.51 -9.43
CA SER A 240 7.56 -32.01 -10.65
C SER A 240 6.08 -31.61 -10.74
N ARG A 241 5.33 -31.65 -9.64
CA ARG A 241 3.93 -31.21 -9.62
C ARG A 241 3.80 -29.71 -9.86
N HIS A 242 4.69 -28.89 -9.32
CA HIS A 242 4.71 -27.44 -9.54
C HIS A 242 5.01 -27.11 -11.00
N TYR A 243 5.98 -27.76 -11.63
CA TYR A 243 6.23 -27.61 -13.06
C TYR A 243 5.04 -28.07 -13.92
N ASN A 244 4.31 -29.11 -13.52
CA ASN A 244 3.07 -29.51 -14.20
C ASN A 244 1.99 -28.41 -14.12
N GLN A 245 1.84 -27.76 -12.96
CA GLN A 245 0.91 -26.62 -12.82
C GLN A 245 1.31 -25.42 -13.69
N ILE A 246 2.62 -25.18 -13.85
CA ILE A 246 3.16 -24.18 -14.78
C ILE A 246 2.81 -24.55 -16.24
N TYR A 247 3.04 -25.80 -16.64
CA TYR A 247 2.71 -26.31 -17.99
C TYR A 247 1.20 -26.23 -18.31
N THR A 248 0.34 -26.43 -17.32
CA THR A 248 -1.12 -26.35 -17.48
C THR A 248 -1.62 -24.91 -17.74
N THR A 249 -0.76 -23.89 -17.58
CA THR A 249 -1.10 -22.49 -17.84
C THR A 249 -1.09 -22.20 -19.34
N LYS A 250 -2.17 -21.60 -19.87
CA LYS A 250 -2.38 -21.36 -21.31
C LYS A 250 -1.22 -20.60 -21.95
N SER A 251 -0.77 -19.52 -21.30
CA SER A 251 0.37 -18.70 -21.75
C SER A 251 1.67 -19.47 -21.97
N ILE A 252 1.88 -20.61 -21.29
CA ILE A 252 3.11 -21.42 -21.43
C ILE A 252 2.88 -22.59 -22.37
N SER A 253 1.69 -23.20 -22.35
CA SER A 253 1.37 -24.30 -23.27
C SER A 253 1.32 -23.86 -24.74
N GLU A 254 1.00 -22.59 -24.99
CA GLU A 254 0.92 -22.01 -26.33
C GLU A 254 2.26 -21.45 -26.83
N ASP A 255 3.22 -21.19 -25.93
CA ASP A 255 4.52 -20.62 -26.26
C ASP A 255 5.55 -21.72 -26.60
N ALA A 256 5.82 -21.85 -27.90
CA ALA A 256 6.66 -22.90 -28.50
C ALA A 256 8.09 -22.98 -27.94
N GLU A 257 8.61 -21.89 -27.35
CA GLU A 257 9.97 -21.84 -26.80
C GLU A 257 10.03 -22.26 -25.33
N LYS A 258 8.95 -22.06 -24.56
CA LYS A 258 8.95 -22.26 -23.10
C LYS A 258 8.44 -23.63 -22.69
N TRP A 259 7.44 -24.18 -23.38
CA TRP A 259 6.88 -25.49 -23.03
C TRP A 259 7.91 -26.65 -23.06
N PRO A 260 8.89 -26.72 -23.99
CA PRO A 260 9.83 -27.84 -24.03
C PRO A 260 10.73 -27.88 -22.78
N GLY A 261 11.19 -26.71 -22.33
CA GLY A 261 12.05 -26.60 -21.14
C GLY A 261 11.30 -26.96 -19.86
N VAL A 262 10.03 -26.55 -19.74
CA VAL A 262 9.18 -26.93 -18.60
C VAL A 262 8.94 -28.43 -18.57
N LEU A 263 8.64 -29.06 -19.72
CA LEU A 263 8.40 -30.49 -19.81
C LEU A 263 9.66 -31.32 -19.50
N GLN A 264 10.83 -30.87 -19.97
CA GLN A 264 12.10 -31.51 -19.64
C GLN A 264 12.36 -31.51 -18.13
N ASN A 265 12.09 -30.39 -17.46
CA ASN A 265 12.24 -30.29 -16.02
C ASN A 265 11.26 -31.21 -15.27
N ILE A 266 10.00 -31.33 -15.73
CA ILE A 266 9.04 -32.28 -15.16
C ILE A 266 9.61 -33.70 -15.19
N LEU A 267 10.09 -34.16 -16.36
CA LEU A 267 10.61 -35.51 -16.51
C LEU A 267 11.88 -35.75 -15.68
N LEU A 268 12.78 -34.76 -15.61
CA LEU A 268 14.00 -34.85 -14.83
C LEU A 268 13.70 -35.03 -13.34
N TYR A 269 12.83 -34.19 -12.77
CA TYR A 269 12.49 -34.24 -11.34
C TYR A 269 11.54 -35.38 -10.96
N LEU A 270 10.89 -36.02 -11.93
CA LEU A 270 10.09 -37.23 -11.67
C LEU A 270 10.96 -38.49 -11.55
N VAL A 271 12.15 -38.47 -12.18
CA VAL A 271 13.13 -39.57 -12.13
C VAL A 271 14.05 -39.47 -10.92
N LEU A 272 14.37 -38.25 -10.48
CA LEU A 272 15.19 -37.96 -9.29
C LEU A 272 14.41 -38.21 -7.98
#